data_AF-A0A8T7ER45-F1
#
_entry.id   AF-A0A8T7ER45-F1
#
_cell.length_a   1.000
_cell.length_b   1.000
_cell.length_c   1.000
_cell.angle_alpha   90.00
_cell.angle_beta   90.00
_cell.angle_gamma   90.00
#
_symmetry.space_group_name_H-M   'P 1'
#
loop_
_entity.id
_entity.type
_entity.pdbx_description
1 polymer ?
#
loop_
_entity_poly.entity_id
_entity_poly.type
_entity_poly.pdbx_seq_one_letter_code
_entity_poly.pdbx_strand_id
1 'polypeptide(L)'
;MAPVDELARHRIDVDPPSPAIPKVATADHYPGSVMIEGTTLSEGRGTALPFEIVGSPGIDPIELAHRLNMQHQRGVLFRPTAFRPTTGKHAGIDCRGCKRTSSSRACTIRCARG
;
A
#
# COMPACT_ATOMS: atom_id res chain seq x y z
N MET A 1 13.72 -29.64 -13.10
CA MET A 1 13.65 -28.18 -12.91
C MET A 1 12.83 -27.63 -14.06
N ALA A 2 11.52 -27.52 -13.90
CA ALA A 2 10.65 -27.04 -14.97
C ALA A 2 10.85 -25.52 -15.12
N PRO A 3 10.97 -25.00 -16.37
CA PRO A 3 11.13 -23.57 -16.60
C PRO A 3 9.90 -22.80 -16.10
N VAL A 4 10.16 -21.63 -15.52
CA VAL A 4 9.18 -20.71 -14.90
C VAL A 4 8.05 -20.24 -15.86
N ASP A 5 8.09 -20.61 -17.13
CA ASP A 5 7.08 -20.30 -18.14
C ASP A 5 5.82 -21.21 -18.08
N GLU A 6 5.87 -22.34 -17.38
CA GLU A 6 4.75 -23.30 -17.33
C GLU A 6 3.62 -22.88 -16.37
N LEU A 7 3.91 -21.98 -15.41
CA LEU A 7 2.96 -21.52 -14.39
C LEU A 7 1.89 -20.54 -14.91
N ALA A 8 2.05 -19.98 -16.11
CA ALA A 8 1.09 -19.03 -16.69
C ALA A 8 -0.16 -19.71 -17.30
N ARG A 9 -0.18 -21.05 -17.43
CA ARG A 9 -1.26 -21.79 -18.11
C ARG A 9 -2.48 -22.08 -17.25
N HIS A 10 -2.35 -22.00 -15.93
CA HIS A 10 -3.46 -22.15 -15.01
C HIS A 10 -3.85 -20.76 -14.50
N ARG A 11 -4.77 -20.11 -15.22
CA ARG A 11 -5.52 -18.97 -14.66
C ARG A 11 -6.34 -19.50 -13.49
N ILE A 12 -5.74 -19.50 -12.30
CA ILE A 12 -6.46 -19.67 -11.06
C ILE A 12 -7.17 -18.34 -10.84
N ASP A 13 -8.49 -18.32 -11.06
CA ASP A 13 -9.32 -17.22 -10.64
C ASP A 13 -9.28 -17.19 -9.11
N VAL A 14 -8.48 -16.28 -8.56
CA VAL A 14 -8.31 -16.12 -7.12
C VAL A 14 -9.50 -15.35 -6.59
N ASP A 15 -10.44 -16.07 -5.98
CA ASP A 15 -11.46 -15.47 -5.13
C ASP A 15 -10.77 -14.65 -4.02
N PRO A 16 -11.25 -13.44 -3.70
CA PRO A 16 -10.64 -12.62 -2.68
C PRO A 16 -10.70 -13.35 -1.33
N PRO A 17 -9.56 -13.57 -0.64
CA PRO A 17 -9.52 -14.38 0.57
C PRO A 17 -10.23 -13.70 1.76
N SER A 18 -10.54 -12.41 1.65
CA SER A 18 -11.23 -11.62 2.67
C SER A 18 -11.85 -10.36 2.06
N PRO A 19 -12.95 -9.82 2.62
CA PRO A 19 -13.48 -8.51 2.23
C PRO A 19 -12.46 -7.38 2.32
N ALA A 20 -11.48 -7.50 3.21
CA ALA A 20 -10.40 -6.52 3.38
C ALA A 20 -9.22 -6.72 2.42
N ILE A 21 -9.16 -7.86 1.70
CA ILE A 21 -8.13 -8.19 0.70
C ILE A 21 -8.83 -8.44 -0.64
N PRO A 22 -9.39 -7.39 -1.28
CA PRO A 22 -10.21 -7.55 -2.48
C PRO A 22 -9.38 -7.77 -3.76
N LYS A 23 -8.06 -7.58 -3.73
CA LYS A 23 -7.16 -7.68 -4.90
C LYS A 23 -5.87 -8.38 -4.53
N VAL A 24 -5.25 -9.04 -5.52
CA VAL A 24 -3.91 -9.64 -5.39
C VAL A 24 -2.87 -8.60 -4.94
N ALA A 25 -2.94 -7.36 -5.46
CA ALA A 25 -2.05 -6.28 -5.03
C ALA A 25 -2.18 -5.92 -3.53
N THR A 26 -3.35 -6.15 -2.93
CA THR A 26 -3.56 -5.96 -1.49
C THR A 26 -2.81 -7.00 -0.66
N ALA A 27 -2.64 -8.22 -1.20
CA ALA A 27 -1.88 -9.29 -0.54
C ALA A 27 -0.40 -8.96 -0.42
N ASP A 28 0.20 -8.30 -1.42
CA ASP A 28 1.60 -7.85 -1.39
C ASP A 28 1.88 -6.82 -0.29
N HIS A 29 0.87 -6.00 0.04
CA HIS A 29 0.99 -4.95 1.05
C HIS A 29 0.58 -5.40 2.45
N TYR A 30 -0.08 -6.55 2.58
CA TYR A 30 -0.63 -7.03 3.84
C TYR A 30 0.42 -7.22 4.96
N PRO A 31 1.59 -7.87 4.73
CA PRO A 31 2.58 -8.10 5.79
C PRO A 31 3.17 -6.81 6.38
N GLY A 32 3.29 -5.76 5.56
CA GLY A 32 3.74 -4.44 6.03
C GLY A 32 2.61 -3.60 6.64
N SER A 33 1.36 -3.82 6.23
CA SER A 33 0.20 -3.05 6.72
C SER A 33 -0.35 -3.56 8.03
N VAL A 34 -0.24 -4.85 8.33
CA VAL A 34 -0.74 -5.41 9.60
C VAL A 34 -0.03 -4.79 10.81
N MET A 35 1.24 -4.41 10.65
CA MET A 35 1.98 -3.68 11.69
C MET A 35 1.39 -2.30 12.00
N ILE A 36 0.66 -1.71 11.05
CA ILE A 36 -0.02 -0.42 11.20
C ILE A 36 -1.30 -0.59 12.04
N GLU A 37 -1.89 -1.78 12.07
CA GLU A 37 -3.12 -2.05 12.84
C GLU A 37 -2.92 -1.78 14.34
N GLY A 38 -1.72 -2.03 14.88
CA GLY A 38 -1.34 -1.72 16.26
C GLY A 38 -1.07 -0.23 16.54
N THR A 39 -1.18 0.64 15.54
CA THR A 39 -0.94 2.09 15.65
C THR A 39 -2.24 2.89 15.55
N THR A 40 -2.18 4.19 15.82
CA THR A 40 -3.33 5.10 15.61
C THR A 40 -3.58 5.46 14.15
N LEU A 41 -2.70 5.05 13.22
CA LEU A 41 -2.88 5.28 11.79
C LEU A 41 -3.98 4.36 11.23
N SER A 42 -4.76 4.90 10.30
CA SER A 42 -5.65 4.13 9.44
C SER A 42 -4.86 3.48 8.31
N GLU A 43 -5.04 2.18 8.16
CA GLU A 43 -4.55 1.35 7.06
C GLU A 43 -5.48 1.33 5.84
N GLY A 44 -6.45 2.25 5.77
CA GLY A 44 -7.34 2.40 4.62
C GLY A 44 -8.56 1.47 4.61
N ARG A 45 -8.83 0.74 5.69
CA ARG A 45 -10.13 0.06 5.86
C ARG A 45 -11.27 1.08 5.77
N GLY A 46 -12.43 0.64 5.28
CA GLY A 46 -13.56 1.54 5.01
C GLY A 46 -13.34 2.45 3.79
N THR A 47 -12.36 2.16 2.92
CA THR A 47 -12.16 2.84 1.65
C THR A 47 -12.12 1.84 0.48
N ALA A 48 -12.04 2.34 -0.75
CA ALA A 48 -11.85 1.50 -1.94
C ALA A 48 -10.42 0.90 -2.06
N LEU A 49 -9.51 1.26 -1.16
CA LEU A 49 -8.08 0.92 -1.21
C LEU A 49 -7.56 0.39 0.14
N PRO A 50 -8.20 -0.63 0.74
CA PRO A 50 -7.73 -1.19 2.01
C PRO A 50 -6.30 -1.71 1.89
N PHE A 51 -5.46 -1.42 2.87
CA PHE A 51 -4.03 -1.75 2.95
C PHE A 51 -3.14 -1.23 1.81
N GLU A 52 -3.69 -0.56 0.80
CA GLU A 52 -2.89 0.16 -0.19
C GLU A 52 -2.56 1.58 0.30
N ILE A 53 -3.35 2.14 1.20
CA ILE A 53 -3.15 3.48 1.77
C ILE A 53 -2.89 3.44 3.27
N VAL A 54 -2.19 4.44 3.78
CA VAL A 54 -1.98 4.67 5.22
C VAL A 54 -2.08 6.15 5.52
N GLY A 55 -2.70 6.53 6.64
CA GLY A 55 -2.80 7.92 7.03
C GLY A 55 -3.57 8.17 8.32
N SER A 56 -3.71 9.44 8.69
CA SER A 56 -4.42 9.90 9.87
C SER A 56 -4.82 11.37 9.68
N PRO A 57 -5.76 11.91 10.47
CA PRO A 57 -5.97 13.35 10.52
C PRO A 57 -4.69 14.08 10.97
N GLY A 58 -4.45 15.26 10.39
CA GLY A 58 -3.30 16.11 10.75
C GLY A 58 -1.94 15.71 10.16
N ILE A 59 -1.87 14.67 9.33
CA ILE A 59 -0.63 14.29 8.65
C ILE A 59 -0.36 15.20 7.45
N ASP A 60 0.91 15.61 7.28
CA ASP A 60 1.41 16.14 6.01
C ASP A 60 1.74 14.97 5.06
N PRO A 61 0.98 14.81 3.97
CA PRO A 61 1.16 13.68 3.06
C PRO A 61 2.40 13.82 2.18
N ILE A 62 2.89 15.04 1.94
CA ILE A 62 4.10 15.30 1.14
C ILE A 62 5.33 14.90 1.95
N GLU A 63 5.43 15.41 3.18
CA GLU A 63 6.54 15.13 4.09
C GLU A 63 6.62 13.63 4.40
N LEU A 64 5.47 12.99 4.67
CA LEU A 64 5.42 11.55 4.92
C LEU A 64 5.92 10.74 3.71
N ALA A 65 5.44 11.05 2.50
CA ALA A 65 5.85 10.34 1.30
C ALA A 65 7.35 10.52 1.01
N HIS A 66 7.85 11.75 1.20
CA HIS A 66 9.26 12.05 1.04
C HIS A 66 10.12 11.23 2.00
N ARG A 67 9.80 11.24 3.30
CA ARG A 67 10.52 10.49 4.32
C ARG A 67 10.52 8.98 4.07
N LEU A 68 9.38 8.42 3.65
CA LEU A 68 9.28 6.98 3.36
C LEU A 68 10.05 6.59 2.10
N ASN A 69 10.02 7.39 1.04
CA ASN A 69 10.79 7.14 -0.18
C ASN A 69 12.31 7.25 0.05
N MET A 70 12.75 8.11 0.97
CA MET A 70 14.16 8.22 1.39
C MET A 70 14.69 6.98 2.11
N GLN A 71 13.83 6.06 2.57
CA GLN A 71 14.27 4.79 3.13
C GLN A 71 14.68 3.75 2.06
N HIS A 72 14.57 4.10 0.77
CA HIS A 72 15.00 3.28 -0.36
C HIS A 72 14.48 1.82 -0.33
N GLN A 73 13.22 1.64 0.08
CA GLN A 73 12.60 0.32 0.09
C GLN A 73 12.47 -0.20 -1.35
N ARG A 74 13.17 -1.28 -1.66
CA ARG A 74 13.15 -1.87 -3.00
C ARG A 74 11.73 -2.35 -3.33
N GLY A 75 11.23 -1.90 -4.48
CA GLY A 75 9.96 -2.39 -5.04
C GLY A 75 8.70 -1.72 -4.45
N VAL A 76 8.84 -0.68 -3.63
CA VAL A 76 7.71 0.10 -3.10
C VAL A 76 7.93 1.58 -3.35
N LEU A 77 6.89 2.27 -3.80
CA LEU A 77 6.83 3.72 -3.89
C LEU A 77 5.68 4.26 -3.05
N PHE A 78 5.92 5.39 -2.38
CA PHE A 78 4.94 6.10 -1.58
C PHE A 78 4.52 7.37 -2.29
N ARG A 79 3.21 7.54 -2.52
CA ARG A 79 2.62 8.73 -3.14
C ARG A 79 1.69 9.43 -2.15
N PRO A 80 1.78 10.76 -1.99
CA PRO A 80 0.85 11.52 -1.17
C PRO A 80 -0.60 11.24 -1.55
N THR A 81 -1.50 11.09 -0.57
CA THR A 81 -2.94 10.90 -0.80
C THR A 81 -3.77 11.47 0.34
N ALA A 82 -5.04 11.73 0.04
CA ALA A 82 -6.09 12.01 1.02
C ALA A 82 -7.21 10.97 0.87
N PHE A 83 -7.88 10.65 1.96
CA PHE A 83 -8.98 9.68 1.98
C PHE A 83 -9.86 9.90 3.20
N ARG A 84 -11.11 9.42 3.14
CA ARG A 84 -12.06 9.47 4.25
C ARG A 84 -12.67 8.08 4.43
N PRO A 85 -12.27 7.33 5.47
CA PRO A 85 -12.86 6.02 5.77
C PRO A 85 -14.35 6.12 6.05
N THR A 86 -15.14 5.16 5.57
CA THR A 86 -16.56 5.02 5.94
C THR A 86 -16.74 4.23 7.23
N THR A 87 -15.79 3.36 7.57
CA THR A 87 -15.78 2.52 8.77
C THR A 87 -14.35 2.35 9.30
N GLY A 88 -14.20 1.84 10.53
CA GLY A 88 -12.90 1.62 11.15
C GLY A 88 -12.26 2.90 11.72
N LYS A 89 -10.93 2.96 11.75
CA LYS A 89 -10.18 4.10 12.30
C LYS A 89 -10.46 5.36 11.49
N HIS A 90 -10.72 6.46 12.20
CA HIS A 90 -11.02 7.78 11.62
C HIS A 90 -12.24 7.78 10.68
N ALA A 91 -13.22 6.89 10.92
CA ALA A 91 -14.46 6.86 10.16
C ALA A 91 -15.13 8.24 10.12
N GLY A 92 -15.46 8.70 8.92
CA GLY A 92 -16.07 9.99 8.70
C GLY A 92 -15.14 11.20 8.88
N ILE A 93 -13.83 11.03 9.05
CA ILE A 93 -12.86 12.12 9.22
C ILE A 93 -11.88 12.14 8.04
N ASP A 94 -11.58 13.33 7.52
CA ASP A 94 -10.61 13.50 6.45
C ASP A 94 -9.20 13.14 6.93
N CYS A 95 -8.64 12.10 6.31
CA CYS A 95 -7.29 11.62 6.57
C CYS A 95 -6.37 12.04 5.42
N ARG A 96 -5.10 12.26 5.77
CA ARG A 96 -4.01 12.46 4.82
C ARG A 96 -2.91 11.44 5.09
N GLY A 97 -2.16 11.08 4.07
CA GLY A 97 -1.03 10.18 4.21
C GLY A 97 -0.48 9.73 2.86
N CYS A 98 -0.21 8.43 2.72
CA CYS A 98 0.45 7.86 1.55
C CYS A 98 -0.30 6.66 0.97
N LYS A 99 -0.40 6.61 -0.36
CA LYS A 99 -0.66 5.40 -1.13
C LYS A 99 0.65 4.68 -1.43
N ARG A 100 0.67 3.38 -1.22
CA ARG A 100 1.74 2.47 -1.60
C ARG A 100 1.46 1.90 -2.98
N THR A 101 2.52 1.68 -3.74
CA THR A 101 2.44 0.99 -5.02
C THR A 101 3.61 0.03 -5.11
N SER A 102 3.32 -1.26 -5.30
CA SER A 102 4.35 -2.24 -5.60
C SER A 102 4.84 -2.06 -7.04
N SER A 103 6.16 -2.11 -7.23
CA SER A 103 6.80 -2.09 -8.54
C SER A 103 7.64 -3.35 -8.67
N SER A 104 7.28 -4.20 -9.64
CA SER A 104 8.06 -5.40 -10.01
C SER A 104 9.43 -5.08 -10.60
N ARG A 105 9.68 -3.82 -10.96
CA ARG A 105 11.02 -3.33 -11.28
C ARG A 105 11.64 -2.79 -10.01
N ALA A 106 12.79 -3.34 -9.63
CA ALA A 106 13.66 -2.78 -8.60
C ALA A 106 13.79 -1.28 -8.86
N CYS A 107 13.13 -0.47 -8.02
CA CYS A 107 13.23 0.97 -8.11
C CYS A 107 14.63 1.35 -7.62
N THR A 108 15.61 1.33 -8.52
CA THR A 108 16.86 2.06 -8.32
C THR A 108 16.49 3.53 -8.39
N ILE A 109 16.30 4.16 -7.24
CA ILE A 109 16.19 5.62 -7.12
C ILE A 109 17.51 6.20 -7.68
N ARG A 110 17.51 6.52 -8.98
CA ARG A 110 18.49 7.43 -9.60
C ARG A 110 17.95 8.83 -9.44
N CYS A 111 18.03 9.34 -8.21
CA CYS A 111 18.04 10.78 -7.96
C CYS A 111 19.39 11.10 -7.30
N ALA A 112 20.45 11.12 -8.11
CA ALA A 112 21.75 11.68 -7.77
C ALA A 112 22.51 12.00 -9.07
N ARG A 113 22.10 13.06 -9.75
CA ARG A 113 22.92 13.84 -10.67
C ARG A 113 22.48 15.30 -10.56
N GLY A 114 23.10 16.00 -9.61
CA GLY A 114 23.55 17.37 -9.85
C GLY A 114 24.84 17.33 -10.66
#